data_AF-A0A3K0WE94-F1
#
_entry.id   AF-A0A3K0WE94-F1
#
_cell.length_a   1.000
_cell.length_b   1.000
_cell.length_c   1.000
_cell.angle_alpha   90.00
_cell.angle_beta   90.00
_cell.angle_gamma   90.00
#
_symmetry.space_group_name_H-M   'P 1'
#
loop_
_entity.id
_entity.type
_entity.pdbx_description
1 polymer ?
#
loop_
_entity_poly.entity_id
_entity_poly.type
_entity_poly.pdbx_seq_one_letter_code
_entity_poly.pdbx_strand_id
1 'polypeptide(L)'
;MTITSVKSITDNSPFWSYDLGYYLYSGKLVSFYCEGMSNEWDMCSAIADHFDVVGDFSFDVIRKKKRTLIRGNCVFLFEQPFPGAYKIPLY
;
A
#
# COMPACT_ATOMS: atom_id res chain seq x y z
N MET A 1 8.87 -9.01 -4.08
CA MET A 1 7.96 -8.80 -2.93
C MET A 1 6.66 -9.53 -3.17
N THR A 2 5.99 -10.03 -2.14
CA THR A 2 4.66 -10.63 -2.29
C THR A 2 3.67 -9.94 -1.38
N ILE A 3 2.63 -9.35 -1.98
CA ILE A 3 1.43 -8.97 -1.25
C ILE A 3 0.58 -10.23 -1.14
N THR A 4 0.29 -10.60 0.09
CA THR A 4 -0.44 -11.83 0.43
C THR A 4 -1.93 -11.58 0.61
N SER A 5 -2.32 -10.33 0.85
CA SER A 5 -3.70 -9.96 1.03
C SER A 5 -3.88 -8.49 0.69
N VAL A 6 -4.94 -8.23 -0.07
CA VAL A 6 -5.46 -6.90 -0.38
C VAL A 6 -6.91 -6.89 0.07
N LYS A 7 -7.26 -5.94 0.93
CA LYS A 7 -8.62 -5.80 1.43
C LYS A 7 -9.07 -4.36 1.29
N SER A 8 -10.21 -4.14 0.64
CA SER A 8 -10.88 -2.84 0.69
C SER A 8 -11.20 -2.48 2.12
N ILE A 9 -10.91 -1.25 2.50
CA ILE A 9 -11.63 -0.57 3.57
C ILE A 9 -12.76 0.21 2.89
N THR A 10 -13.94 0.21 3.51
CA THR A 10 -15.12 0.96 3.04
C THR A 10 -14.87 2.48 3.11
N ASP A 11 -15.51 3.22 2.19
CA ASP A 11 -15.42 4.67 1.96
C ASP A 11 -15.09 5.52 3.19
N ASN A 12 -13.83 5.93 3.30
CA ASN A 12 -13.32 6.87 4.31
C ASN A 12 -12.85 8.17 3.63
N SER A 13 -13.65 8.73 2.73
CA SER A 13 -13.39 10.07 2.19
C SER A 13 -13.67 11.14 3.25
N PRO A 14 -12.83 12.19 3.41
CA PRO A 14 -11.67 12.54 2.59
C PRO A 14 -10.32 12.03 3.12
N PHE A 15 -9.35 11.82 2.22
CA PHE A 15 -7.98 11.41 2.53
C PHE A 15 -6.99 12.53 2.26
N TRP A 16 -5.97 12.73 3.11
CA TRP A 16 -4.88 13.66 2.80
C TRP A 16 -3.84 12.97 1.90
N SER A 17 -3.50 13.61 0.78
CA SER A 17 -2.38 13.21 -0.05
C SER A 17 -1.16 14.07 0.27
N TYR A 18 -0.10 13.45 0.80
CA TYR A 18 1.18 14.13 0.99
C TYR A 18 1.88 14.42 -0.34
N ASP A 19 1.69 13.56 -1.34
CA ASP A 19 2.30 13.69 -2.66
C ASP A 19 1.67 14.85 -3.45
N LEU A 20 0.34 14.95 -3.41
CA LEU A 20 -0.40 15.99 -4.11
C LEU A 20 -0.57 17.29 -3.31
N GLY A 21 -0.43 17.23 -1.98
CA GLY A 21 -0.61 18.39 -1.10
C GLY A 21 -2.07 18.85 -0.95
N TYR A 22 -3.05 17.99 -1.22
CA TYR A 22 -4.48 18.29 -1.03
C TYR A 22 -5.31 17.07 -0.60
N TYR A 23 -6.54 17.33 -0.14
CA TYR A 23 -7.49 16.28 0.23
C TYR A 23 -8.13 15.63 -1.00
N LEU A 24 -8.04 14.31 -1.07
CA LEU A 24 -8.72 13.47 -2.03
C LEU A 24 -10.12 13.10 -1.49
N TYR A 25 -11.15 13.56 -2.19
CA TYR A 25 -12.55 13.24 -1.90
C TYR A 25 -13.05 12.01 -2.67
N SER A 26 -12.24 11.50 -3.58
CA SER A 26 -12.48 10.29 -4.34
C SER A 26 -11.26 9.39 -4.21
N GLY A 27 -11.47 8.19 -3.68
CA GLY A 27 -10.43 7.19 -3.59
C GLY A 27 -10.85 6.05 -2.70
N LYS A 28 -10.21 4.91 -2.86
CA LYS A 28 -10.48 3.72 -2.08
C LYS A 28 -9.30 3.43 -1.17
N LEU A 29 -9.56 3.41 0.13
CA LEU A 29 -8.59 2.98 1.12
C LEU A 29 -8.50 1.46 1.06
N VAL A 30 -7.29 0.95 0.96
CA VAL A 30 -7.02 -0.48 0.84
C VAL A 30 -5.98 -0.85 1.88
N SER A 31 -6.27 -1.88 2.67
CA SER A 31 -5.28 -2.54 3.51
C SER A 31 -4.53 -3.59 2.70
N PHE A 32 -3.21 -3.57 2.80
CA PHE A 32 -2.34 -4.60 2.25
C PHE A 32 -1.53 -5.28 3.34
N TYR A 33 -1.26 -6.56 3.12
CA TYR A 33 -0.25 -7.31 3.87
C TYR A 33 0.83 -7.80 2.91
N CYS A 34 2.04 -7.33 3.14
CA CYS A 34 3.20 -7.58 2.31
C CYS A 34 4.28 -8.31 3.10
N GLU A 35 4.94 -9.26 2.44
CA GLU A 35 6.17 -9.89 2.91
C GLU A 35 7.27 -9.79 1.85
N GLY A 36 8.48 -9.48 2.29
CA GLY A 36 9.67 -9.60 1.45
C GLY A 36 10.97 -9.57 2.23
N MET A 37 12.11 -9.52 1.52
CA MET A 37 13.45 -9.51 2.11
C MET A 37 14.13 -8.13 2.07
N SER A 38 13.58 -7.16 1.34
CA SER A 38 14.11 -5.79 1.25
C SER A 38 13.78 -4.94 2.48
N ASN A 39 14.28 -3.70 2.49
CA ASN A 39 13.94 -2.73 3.53
C ASN A 39 12.48 -2.25 3.36
N GLU A 40 11.92 -1.59 4.38
CA GLU A 40 10.55 -1.10 4.30
C GLU A 40 10.31 -0.02 3.24
N TRP A 41 11.30 0.83 2.97
CA TRP A 41 11.19 1.93 2.00
C TRP A 41 11.06 1.41 0.57
N ASP A 42 11.93 0.50 0.15
CA ASP A 42 11.89 -0.12 -1.19
C ASP A 42 10.56 -0.84 -1.42
N MET A 43 10.05 -1.50 -0.38
CA MET A 43 8.75 -2.16 -0.45
C MET A 43 7.61 -1.16 -0.57
N CYS A 44 7.58 -0.10 0.24
CA CYS A 44 6.55 0.93 0.16
C CYS A 44 6.59 1.65 -1.19
N SER A 45 7.77 2.00 -1.71
CA SER A 45 7.94 2.59 -3.04
C SER A 45 7.43 1.66 -4.14
N ALA A 46 7.81 0.38 -4.11
CA ALA A 46 7.33 -0.58 -5.11
C ALA A 46 5.81 -0.81 -5.04
N ILE A 47 5.20 -0.73 -3.86
CA ILE A 47 3.74 -0.74 -3.72
C ILE A 47 3.16 0.53 -4.34
N ALA A 48 3.71 1.71 -4.04
CA ALA A 48 3.24 2.97 -4.61
C ALA A 48 3.27 2.97 -6.14
N ASP A 49 4.41 2.56 -6.72
CA ASP A 49 4.64 2.49 -8.15
C ASP A 49 3.75 1.45 -8.85
N HIS A 50 3.51 0.29 -8.22
CA HIS A 50 2.72 -0.77 -8.84
C HIS A 50 1.23 -0.44 -8.94
N PHE A 51 0.75 0.42 -8.06
CA PHE A 51 -0.66 0.60 -7.77
C PHE A 51 -1.14 2.04 -7.97
N ASP A 52 -0.25 2.92 -8.43
CA ASP A 52 -0.48 4.36 -8.55
C ASP A 52 -1.11 4.92 -7.26
N VAL A 53 -0.49 4.62 -6.12
CA VAL A 53 -0.99 5.07 -4.81
C VAL A 53 -0.77 6.56 -4.67
N VAL A 54 -1.82 7.28 -4.24
CA VAL A 54 -1.82 8.74 -4.25
C VAL A 54 -2.06 9.34 -2.86
N GLY A 55 -2.07 8.55 -1.79
CA GLY A 55 -2.37 9.07 -0.45
C GLY A 55 -2.00 8.17 0.72
N ASP A 56 -2.14 8.74 1.91
CA ASP A 56 -1.72 8.31 3.25
C ASP A 56 -1.22 6.85 3.38
N PHE A 57 0.11 6.71 3.44
CA PHE A 57 0.81 5.45 3.72
C PHE A 57 0.97 5.32 5.24
N SER A 58 -0.05 4.79 5.91
CA SER A 58 0.11 4.32 7.28
C SER A 58 0.52 2.86 7.24
N PHE A 59 1.72 2.53 7.73
CA PHE A 59 2.22 1.16 7.73
C PHE A 59 2.94 0.80 9.03
N ASP A 60 2.66 -0.41 9.50
CA ASP A 60 3.37 -1.08 10.58
C ASP A 60 4.40 -2.03 9.97
N VAL A 61 5.66 -1.85 10.36
CA VAL A 61 6.77 -2.73 9.94
C VAL A 61 7.08 -3.72 11.05
N ILE A 62 6.95 -5.01 10.74
CA ILE A 62 7.36 -6.10 11.62
C ILE A 62 8.56 -6.81 10.99
N ARG A 63 9.75 -6.58 11.54
CA ARG A 63 10.98 -7.25 11.10
C ARG A 63 11.12 -8.60 11.82
N LYS A 64 11.04 -9.71 11.07
CA LYS A 64 11.31 -11.07 11.57
C LYS A 64 12.54 -11.67 10.89
N LYS A 65 13.69 -11.63 11.56
CA LYS A 65 14.98 -12.13 11.06
C LYS A 65 15.33 -11.49 9.70
N LYS A 66 15.29 -12.26 8.61
CA LYS A 66 15.58 -11.84 7.23
C LYS A 66 14.33 -11.43 6.43
N ARG A 67 13.17 -11.36 7.08
CA ARG A 67 11.88 -11.04 6.44
C ARG A 67 11.32 -9.75 7.04
N THR A 68 10.91 -8.84 6.17
CA THR A 68 10.19 -7.63 6.51
C THR A 68 8.72 -7.89 6.18
N LEU A 69 7.86 -7.74 7.18
CA LEU A 69 6.42 -7.81 7.03
C LEU A 69 5.89 -6.39 7.13
N ILE A 70 5.14 -5.95 6.14
CA ILE A 70 4.51 -4.63 6.12
C ILE A 70 3.02 -4.84 6.12
N ARG A 71 2.35 -4.28 7.12
CA ARG A 71 0.91 -4.13 7.11
C ARG A 71 0.63 -2.65 6.94
N GLY A 72 0.05 -2.26 5.82
CA GLY A 72 -0.23 -0.84 5.57
C GLY A 72 -1.60 -0.61 4.98
N ASN A 73 -1.99 0.65 5.01
CA ASN A 73 -3.12 1.17 4.26
C ASN A 73 -2.60 2.15 3.21
N CYS A 74 -3.21 2.15 2.04
CA CYS A 74 -2.93 3.10 0.97
C CYS A 74 -4.21 3.49 0.23
N VAL A 75 -4.20 4.67 -0.40
CA VAL A 75 -5.35 5.23 -1.12
C VAL A 75 -5.14 5.13 -2.63
N PHE A 76 -6.11 4.53 -3.31
CA PHE A 76 -6.17 4.37 -4.76
C PHE A 76 -7.16 5.36 -5.37
N LEU A 77 -6.77 6.09 -6.43
CA LEU A 77 -7.67 7.06 -7.06
C LEU A 77 -8.71 6.44 -8.01
N PHE A 78 -8.32 5.49 -8.85
CA PHE A 78 -9.14 5.09 -10.00
C PHE A 78 -9.50 3.61 -10.01
N GLU A 79 -8.51 2.72 -9.92
CA GLU A 79 -8.73 1.28 -9.92
C GLU A 79 -8.33 0.69 -8.58
N GLN A 80 -9.28 0.03 -7.93
CA GLN A 80 -8.98 -0.72 -6.73
C GLN A 80 -8.27 -2.02 -7.11
N PRO A 81 -7.18 -2.39 -6.40
CA PRO A 81 -6.62 -3.71 -6.54
C PRO A 81 -7.65 -4.75 -6.11
N PHE A 82 -7.89 -5.72 -6.98
CA PHE A 82 -8.73 -6.86 -6.66
C PHE A 82 -8.21 -7.57 -5.39
N PRO A 83 -9.11 -8.06 -4.52
CA PRO A 83 -8.69 -8.90 -3.41
C PRO A 83 -7.90 -10.10 -3.92
N GLY A 84 -6.66 -10.25 -3.47
CA GLY A 84 -5.78 -11.30 -3.97
C GLY A 84 -4.34 -11.15 -3.53
N ALA A 85 -3.51 -12.06 -4.02
CA ALA A 85 -2.07 -12.02 -3.84
C ALA A 85 -1.39 -11.46 -5.09
N TYR A 86 -0.48 -10.50 -4.90
CA TYR A 86 0.26 -9.86 -5.98
C TYR A 86 1.75 -10.12 -5.81
N LYS A 87 2.43 -10.48 -6.90
CA LYS A 87 3.90 -10.52 -6.94
C LYS A 87 4.39 -9.21 -7.54
N ILE A 88 4.98 -8.38 -6.69
CA ILE A 88 5.54 -7.09 -7.11
C ILE A 88 7.06 -7.26 -7.26
N PRO A 89 7.62 -6.97 -8.45
CA PRO A 89 9.07 -6.93 -8.62
C PRO A 89 9.65 -5.80 -7.76
N LEU A 90 10.70 -6.10 -7.02
CA LEU A 90 11.53 -5.07 -6.38
C LEU A 90 12.70 -4.87 -7.33
N TYR A 91 12.82 -3.70 -7.93
CA TYR A 91 13.95 -3.32 -8.76
C TYR A 91 15.13 -2.87 -7.90
#